data_AF-G6C596-F1
#
_entry.id   AF-G6C596-F1
#
_cell.length_a   1.000
_cell.length_b   1.000
_cell.length_c   1.000
_cell.angle_alpha   90.00
_cell.angle_beta   90.00
_cell.angle_gamma   90.00
#
_symmetry.space_group_name_H-M   'P 1'
#
loop_
_entity.id
_entity.type
_entity.pdbx_description
1 polymer ?
#
loop_
_entity_poly.entity_id
_entity_poly.type
_entity_poly.pdbx_seq_one_letter_code
_entity_poly.pdbx_strand_id
1 'polypeptide(L)'
;MKEKILNFLSEGKPLLWIKGQNFHEIENIIVEGLNTFENKKYYVYEKGTTINRQNNSVEVGMGNLFTTLDELYPQGIRKIPIFLLIKDSLAEIIDENNLEYIKEIVETKTANPKYNFTLIVVDQQNTVPEDLKDITSLVDEDEQKNTNEMALKKAILDITKIEKIELDLAKLEKIELDLDSIERIVQSLKDDIKKITVGDKPVELKPTFEDMVFVKGGKYQPSFTDEEKEVSNLEVCKYLTTQKLWQELIGNNPANFKGDENRPIEYISWWHALEFCNRLSEKYGLRPVYNLGKSDQGLLMINQLDGSVVYPDIADFNKTEGFRLPTEVEWEWFARGG
;
A
#
# COMPACT_ATOMS: atom_id res chain seq x y z
N MET A 1 -5.08 5.35 -3.85
CA MET A 1 -6.42 5.93 -4.12
C MET A 1 -6.86 6.93 -3.05
N LYS A 2 -7.00 6.52 -1.79
CA LYS A 2 -7.52 7.36 -0.69
C LYS A 2 -6.91 8.76 -0.62
N GLU A 3 -5.57 8.86 -0.55
CA GLU A 3 -4.87 10.14 -0.47
C GLU A 3 -5.13 11.06 -1.68
N LYS A 4 -5.20 10.50 -2.90
CA LYS A 4 -5.48 11.26 -4.13
C LYS A 4 -6.88 11.89 -4.09
N ILE A 5 -7.88 11.15 -3.60
CA ILE A 5 -9.27 11.64 -3.44
C ILE A 5 -9.32 12.74 -2.36
N LEU A 6 -8.68 12.52 -1.21
CA LEU A 6 -8.65 13.51 -0.12
C LEU A 6 -7.94 14.80 -0.54
N ASN A 7 -6.81 14.70 -1.24
CA ASN A 7 -6.10 15.86 -1.76
C ASN A 7 -6.95 16.63 -2.77
N PHE A 8 -7.62 15.95 -3.70
CA PHE A 8 -8.53 16.60 -4.65
C PHE A 8 -9.63 17.42 -3.97
N LEU A 9 -10.28 16.85 -2.94
CA LEU A 9 -11.35 17.53 -2.21
C LEU A 9 -10.83 18.79 -1.49
N SER A 10 -9.59 18.76 -1.00
CA SER A 10 -8.96 19.90 -0.33
C SER A 10 -8.51 21.00 -1.31
N GLU A 11 -8.09 20.63 -2.52
CA GLU A 11 -7.63 21.55 -3.56
C GLU A 11 -8.78 22.32 -4.23
N GLY A 12 -10.03 21.94 -3.98
CA GLY A 12 -11.20 22.63 -4.51
C GLY A 12 -11.33 22.53 -6.04
N LYS A 13 -10.77 21.48 -6.65
CA LYS A 13 -10.82 21.27 -8.10
C LYS A 13 -12.26 20.98 -8.60
N PRO A 14 -12.56 21.21 -9.89
CA PRO A 14 -13.93 21.16 -10.39
C PRO A 14 -14.45 19.75 -10.67
N LEU A 15 -13.61 18.87 -11.21
CA LEU A 15 -14.02 17.55 -11.71
C LEU A 15 -12.98 16.47 -11.37
N LEU A 16 -13.42 15.46 -10.62
CA LEU A 16 -12.66 14.24 -10.31
C LEU A 16 -13.27 13.07 -11.05
N TRP A 17 -12.42 12.30 -11.73
CA TRP A 17 -12.81 11.04 -12.35
C TRP A 17 -12.11 9.89 -11.65
N ILE A 18 -12.89 9.01 -11.03
CA ILE A 18 -12.39 7.84 -10.31
C ILE A 18 -12.80 6.60 -11.10
N LYS A 19 -11.82 5.84 -11.54
CA LYS A 19 -12.06 4.53 -12.11
C LYS A 19 -12.07 3.51 -10.98
N GLY A 20 -13.20 2.86 -10.78
CA GLY A 20 -13.27 1.81 -9.77
C GLY A 20 -14.53 0.98 -9.75
N GLN A 21 -14.38 -0.28 -9.33
CA GLN A 21 -15.46 -1.26 -9.20
C GLN A 21 -16.09 -1.22 -7.80
N ASN A 22 -15.37 -0.77 -6.77
CA ASN A 22 -15.85 -0.77 -5.38
C ASN A 22 -16.48 0.58 -4.97
N PHE A 23 -17.67 0.87 -5.50
CA PHE A 23 -18.40 2.10 -5.23
C PHE A 23 -18.61 2.41 -3.74
N HIS A 24 -18.76 1.38 -2.90
CA HIS A 24 -19.00 1.57 -1.47
C HIS A 24 -17.74 2.10 -0.76
N GLU A 25 -16.58 1.54 -1.07
CA GLU A 25 -15.30 2.01 -0.53
C GLU A 25 -14.98 3.43 -1.00
N ILE A 26 -15.21 3.73 -2.28
CA ILE A 26 -14.99 5.06 -2.85
C ILE A 26 -15.92 6.09 -2.20
N GLU A 27 -17.20 5.77 -2.05
CA GLU A 27 -18.16 6.65 -1.36
C GLU A 27 -17.74 6.90 0.09
N ASN A 28 -17.29 5.88 0.82
CA ASN A 28 -16.81 6.05 2.20
C ASN A 28 -15.61 7.00 2.29
N ILE A 29 -14.65 6.91 1.37
CA ILE A 29 -13.51 7.83 1.29
C ILE A 29 -13.97 9.26 0.99
N ILE A 30 -14.92 9.44 0.07
CA ILE A 30 -15.47 10.75 -0.26
C ILE A 30 -16.17 11.33 0.98
N VAL A 31 -17.03 10.57 1.64
CA VAL A 31 -17.74 10.99 2.87
C VAL A 31 -16.74 11.39 3.96
N GLU A 32 -15.68 10.61 4.16
CA GLU A 32 -14.59 10.93 5.10
C GLU A 32 -13.95 12.29 4.77
N GLY A 33 -13.58 12.52 3.50
CA GLY A 33 -13.01 13.80 3.08
C GLY A 33 -13.98 14.97 3.22
N LEU A 34 -15.26 14.74 2.94
CA LEU A 34 -16.29 15.76 3.06
C LEU A 34 -16.56 16.16 4.51
N ASN A 35 -16.27 15.33 5.51
CA ASN A 35 -16.45 15.69 6.93
C ASN A 35 -15.66 16.93 7.36
N THR A 36 -14.63 17.31 6.62
CA THR A 36 -13.85 18.54 6.86
C THR A 36 -14.63 19.84 6.57
N PHE A 37 -15.74 19.78 5.83
CA PHE A 37 -16.59 20.94 5.53
C PHE A 37 -17.78 21.02 6.51
N GLU A 38 -17.83 22.07 7.33
CA GLU A 38 -18.89 22.30 8.33
C GLU A 38 -20.29 22.46 7.72
N ASN A 39 -20.39 23.18 6.59
CA ASN A 39 -21.66 23.41 5.89
C ASN A 39 -21.49 23.06 4.42
N LYS A 40 -22.02 21.90 4.00
CA LYS A 40 -21.90 21.35 2.64
C LYS A 40 -23.19 20.68 2.22
N LYS A 41 -23.45 20.60 0.92
CA LYS A 41 -24.46 19.73 0.33
C LYS A 41 -23.78 18.60 -0.43
N TYR A 42 -24.26 17.38 -0.24
CA TYR A 42 -23.71 16.21 -0.91
C TYR A 42 -24.85 15.39 -1.53
N TYR A 43 -24.77 15.21 -2.84
CA TYR A 43 -25.73 14.49 -3.65
C TYR A 43 -25.06 13.29 -4.32
N VAL A 44 -25.80 12.20 -4.44
CA VAL A 44 -25.39 11.01 -5.19
C VAL A 44 -26.40 10.79 -6.30
N TYR A 45 -25.93 10.80 -7.54
CA TYR A 45 -26.69 10.45 -8.72
C TYR A 45 -26.37 9.03 -9.16
N GLU A 46 -27.40 8.20 -9.30
CA GLU A 46 -27.27 6.83 -9.80
C GLU A 46 -28.54 6.48 -10.60
N LYS A 47 -28.35 6.15 -11.89
CA LYS A 47 -29.40 5.58 -12.78
C LYS A 47 -30.77 6.28 -12.69
N GLY A 48 -30.82 7.59 -12.96
CA GLY A 48 -32.07 8.36 -12.96
C GLY A 48 -32.55 8.85 -11.59
N THR A 49 -31.77 8.61 -10.53
CA THR A 49 -32.16 9.01 -9.17
C THR A 49 -31.07 9.87 -8.52
N THR A 50 -31.47 11.03 -8.00
CA THR A 50 -30.62 11.87 -7.16
C THR A 50 -31.01 11.73 -5.69
N ILE A 51 -30.05 11.31 -4.87
CA ILE A 51 -30.20 11.16 -3.42
C ILE A 51 -29.44 12.27 -2.71
N ASN A 52 -30.13 13.01 -1.84
CA ASN A 52 -29.50 13.94 -0.93
C ASN A 52 -29.00 13.20 0.31
N ARG A 53 -27.68 13.19 0.52
CA ARG A 53 -27.05 12.44 1.62
C ARG A 53 -27.15 13.13 2.97
N GLN A 54 -27.61 14.37 3.04
CA GLN A 54 -27.82 15.06 4.32
C GLN A 54 -29.01 14.51 5.10
N ASN A 55 -30.07 14.12 4.37
CA ASN A 55 -31.33 13.61 4.92
C ASN A 55 -31.71 12.23 4.36
N ASN A 56 -30.89 11.66 3.48
CA ASN A 56 -31.14 10.42 2.75
C ASN A 56 -32.49 10.39 2.01
N SER A 57 -32.92 11.52 1.46
CA SER A 57 -34.14 11.61 0.63
C SER A 57 -33.83 11.67 -0.85
N VAL A 58 -34.73 11.11 -1.66
CA VAL A 58 -34.71 11.28 -3.12
C VAL A 58 -35.22 12.69 -3.46
N GLU A 59 -34.48 13.42 -4.29
CA GLU A 59 -34.83 14.77 -4.70
C GLU A 59 -35.86 14.75 -5.84
N VAL A 60 -36.98 15.44 -5.62
CA VAL A 60 -38.07 15.53 -6.60
C VAL A 60 -37.70 16.57 -7.66
N GLY A 61 -37.72 16.18 -8.93
CA GLY A 61 -37.34 17.04 -10.06
C GLY A 61 -35.95 16.78 -10.64
N MET A 62 -35.10 16.04 -9.91
CA MET A 62 -33.76 15.62 -10.33
C MET A 62 -33.78 14.17 -10.85
N GLY A 63 -34.64 13.91 -11.84
CA GLY A 63 -34.96 12.55 -12.33
C GLY A 63 -34.06 12.02 -13.46
N ASN A 64 -33.08 12.81 -13.90
CA ASN A 64 -32.03 12.42 -14.82
C ASN A 64 -30.78 13.29 -14.60
N LEU A 65 -29.66 12.96 -15.24
CA LEU A 65 -28.42 13.70 -15.02
C LEU A 65 -28.56 15.19 -15.41
N PHE A 66 -29.19 15.49 -16.54
CA PHE A 66 -29.39 16.86 -17.02
C PHE A 66 -30.13 17.73 -16.00
N THR A 67 -31.31 17.29 -15.57
CA THR A 67 -32.13 18.01 -14.57
C THR A 67 -31.43 18.13 -13.22
N THR A 68 -30.59 17.14 -12.87
CA THR A 68 -29.77 17.20 -11.66
C THR A 68 -28.68 18.27 -11.76
N LEU A 69 -27.97 18.33 -12.89
CA LEU A 69 -26.97 19.36 -13.13
C LEU A 69 -27.61 20.75 -13.17
N ASP A 70 -28.76 20.89 -13.84
CA ASP A 70 -29.47 22.16 -13.99
C ASP A 70 -29.96 22.74 -12.66
N GLU A 71 -30.47 21.89 -11.77
CA GLU A 71 -30.91 22.32 -10.43
C GLU A 71 -29.74 22.66 -9.49
N LEU A 72 -28.60 21.98 -9.63
CA LEU A 72 -27.44 22.16 -8.75
C LEU A 72 -26.50 23.29 -9.21
N TYR A 73 -26.40 23.53 -10.51
CA TYR A 73 -25.54 24.54 -11.10
C TYR A 73 -25.71 25.96 -10.52
N PRO A 74 -26.92 26.56 -10.46
CA PRO A 74 -27.10 27.89 -9.90
C PRO A 74 -26.84 27.92 -8.38
N GLN A 75 -26.96 26.78 -7.70
CA GLN A 75 -26.67 26.69 -6.28
C GLN A 75 -25.17 26.80 -5.97
N GLY A 76 -24.29 26.47 -6.93
CA GLY A 76 -22.85 26.63 -6.81
C GLY A 76 -22.38 28.08 -6.60
N ILE A 77 -23.20 29.07 -6.99
CA ILE A 77 -22.93 30.50 -6.76
C ILE A 77 -23.07 30.87 -5.27
N ARG A 78 -23.77 30.05 -4.48
CA ARG A 78 -23.98 30.28 -3.05
C ARG A 78 -22.71 29.95 -2.26
N LYS A 79 -22.62 30.47 -1.03
CA LYS A 79 -21.47 30.24 -0.12
C LYS A 79 -21.31 28.77 0.35
N ILE A 80 -22.24 27.88 0.01
CA ILE A 80 -22.26 26.50 0.53
C ILE A 80 -21.66 25.59 -0.54
N PRO A 81 -20.56 24.87 -0.27
CA PRO A 81 -20.02 23.84 -1.15
C PRO A 81 -21.03 22.75 -1.48
N ILE A 82 -21.10 22.41 -2.77
CA ILE A 82 -21.98 21.38 -3.33
C ILE A 82 -21.10 20.33 -3.99
N PHE A 83 -21.33 19.08 -3.62
CA PHE A 83 -20.64 17.93 -4.18
C PHE A 83 -21.68 17.01 -4.81
N LEU A 84 -21.49 16.65 -6.07
CA LEU A 84 -22.30 15.67 -6.76
C LEU A 84 -21.42 14.47 -7.13
N LEU A 85 -21.76 13.30 -6.60
CA LEU A 85 -21.18 12.02 -6.98
C LEU A 85 -22.05 11.34 -8.02
N ILE A 86 -21.55 11.16 -9.23
CA ILE A 86 -22.21 10.46 -10.34
C ILE A 86 -21.66 9.02 -10.37
N LYS A 87 -22.53 8.03 -10.21
CA LYS A 87 -22.17 6.60 -10.21
C LYS A 87 -22.74 5.88 -11.41
N ASP A 88 -21.91 5.14 -12.14
CA ASP A 88 -22.33 4.17 -13.17
C ASP A 88 -23.33 4.74 -14.20
N SER A 89 -23.15 6.02 -14.55
CA SER A 89 -24.06 6.77 -15.45
C SER A 89 -23.34 7.28 -16.70
N LEU A 90 -22.32 6.56 -17.19
CA LEU A 90 -21.58 6.94 -18.41
C LEU A 90 -22.49 7.25 -19.60
N ALA A 91 -23.49 6.41 -19.84
CA ALA A 91 -24.41 6.56 -20.96
C ALA A 91 -25.15 7.91 -20.95
N GLU A 92 -25.37 8.49 -19.77
CA GLU A 92 -25.93 9.82 -19.63
C GLU A 92 -24.85 10.90 -19.70
N ILE A 93 -23.65 10.65 -19.16
CA ILE A 93 -22.53 11.61 -19.20
C ILE A 93 -22.12 11.89 -20.65
N ILE A 94 -22.14 10.89 -21.54
CA ILE A 94 -21.77 11.05 -22.96
C ILE A 94 -22.85 11.74 -23.80
N ASP A 95 -24.03 12.04 -23.25
CA ASP A 95 -25.04 12.85 -23.93
C ASP A 95 -24.48 14.26 -24.16
N GLU A 96 -24.64 14.77 -25.38
CA GLU A 96 -24.07 16.06 -25.81
C GLU A 96 -24.47 17.20 -24.87
N ASN A 97 -25.72 17.22 -24.40
CA ASN A 97 -26.21 18.27 -23.50
C ASN A 97 -25.55 18.18 -22.12
N ASN A 98 -25.30 16.96 -21.62
CA ASN A 98 -24.65 16.76 -20.31
C ASN A 98 -23.16 17.05 -20.38
N LEU A 99 -22.47 16.69 -21.47
CA LEU A 99 -21.06 17.03 -21.67
C LEU A 99 -20.85 18.55 -21.71
N GLU A 100 -21.69 19.27 -22.45
CA GLU A 100 -21.64 20.74 -22.51
C GLU A 100 -21.85 21.36 -21.14
N TYR A 101 -22.84 20.86 -20.39
CA TYR A 101 -23.12 21.33 -19.03
C TYR A 101 -21.95 21.07 -18.06
N ILE A 102 -21.32 19.89 -18.13
CA ILE A 102 -20.14 19.56 -17.31
C ILE A 102 -18.97 20.48 -17.67
N LYS A 103 -18.74 20.76 -18.95
CA LYS A 103 -17.72 21.72 -19.39
C LYS A 103 -18.01 23.12 -18.84
N GLU A 104 -19.25 23.58 -18.90
CA GLU A 104 -19.65 24.89 -18.36
C GLU A 104 -19.40 24.99 -16.84
N ILE A 105 -19.70 23.92 -16.08
CA ILE A 105 -19.41 23.84 -14.64
C ILE A 105 -17.90 23.99 -14.38
N VAL A 106 -17.08 23.28 -15.13
CA VAL A 106 -15.61 23.31 -14.98
C VAL A 106 -15.05 24.68 -15.35
N GLU A 107 -15.49 25.26 -16.46
CA GLU A 107 -15.09 26.59 -16.91
C GLU A 107 -15.48 27.66 -15.90
N THR A 108 -16.73 27.64 -15.42
CA THR A 108 -17.27 28.59 -14.44
C THR A 108 -16.49 28.54 -13.14
N LYS A 109 -16.16 27.33 -12.65
CA LYS A 109 -15.36 27.18 -11.44
C LYS A 109 -13.92 27.65 -11.61
N THR A 110 -13.33 27.40 -12.77
CA THR A 110 -11.96 27.85 -13.09
C THR A 110 -11.89 29.36 -13.22
N ALA A 111 -12.90 29.99 -13.82
CA ALA A 111 -13.00 31.44 -13.97
C ALA A 111 -13.40 32.16 -12.68
N ASN A 112 -14.21 31.53 -11.82
CA ASN A 112 -14.69 32.10 -10.57
C ASN A 112 -14.46 31.15 -9.39
N PRO A 113 -13.35 31.31 -8.64
CA PRO A 113 -13.07 30.49 -7.46
C PRO A 113 -14.09 30.57 -6.32
N LYS A 114 -15.05 31.52 -6.36
CA LYS A 114 -16.16 31.58 -5.39
C LYS A 114 -17.30 30.64 -5.74
N TYR A 115 -17.29 30.05 -6.93
CA TYR A 115 -18.26 29.05 -7.37
C TYR A 115 -17.90 27.68 -6.78
N ASN A 116 -18.76 27.17 -5.90
CA ASN A 116 -18.45 26.02 -5.04
C ASN A 116 -19.18 24.74 -5.46
N PHE A 117 -19.26 24.43 -6.76
CA PHE A 117 -19.79 23.16 -7.23
C PHE A 117 -18.66 22.20 -7.65
N THR A 118 -18.68 20.97 -7.16
CA THR A 118 -17.67 19.95 -7.44
C THR A 118 -18.34 18.68 -7.95
N LEU A 119 -17.87 18.19 -9.10
CA LEU A 119 -18.33 16.95 -9.71
C LEU A 119 -17.33 15.83 -9.41
N ILE A 120 -17.85 14.67 -9.02
CA ILE A 120 -17.08 13.44 -8.83
C ILE A 120 -17.76 12.36 -9.65
N VAL A 121 -17.07 11.81 -10.64
CA VAL A 121 -17.56 10.71 -11.45
C VAL A 121 -16.86 9.44 -11.00
N VAL A 122 -17.63 8.41 -10.69
CA VAL A 122 -17.11 7.06 -10.46
C VAL A 122 -17.67 6.16 -11.53
N ASP A 123 -16.77 5.53 -12.27
CA ASP A 123 -17.14 4.67 -13.38
C ASP A 123 -16.32 3.37 -13.41
N GLN A 124 -16.97 2.31 -13.87
CA GLN A 124 -16.39 0.97 -14.01
C GLN A 124 -15.67 0.80 -15.35
N GLN A 125 -16.05 1.55 -16.39
CA GLN A 125 -15.47 1.41 -17.73
C GLN A 125 -14.30 2.39 -17.91
N ASN A 126 -13.22 1.92 -18.52
CA ASN A 126 -11.94 2.64 -18.57
C ASN A 126 -11.90 3.74 -19.66
N THR A 127 -12.95 4.55 -19.77
CA THR A 127 -13.08 5.52 -20.86
C THR A 127 -13.60 6.85 -20.36
N VAL A 128 -12.67 7.76 -20.04
CA VAL A 128 -12.97 9.18 -19.94
C VAL A 128 -13.28 9.68 -21.35
N PRO A 129 -14.41 10.39 -21.58
CA PRO A 129 -14.68 11.03 -22.86
C PRO A 129 -13.50 11.93 -23.28
N GLU A 130 -13.08 11.88 -24.54
CA GLU A 130 -11.95 12.71 -25.06
C GLU A 130 -12.13 14.19 -24.70
N ASP A 131 -13.37 14.66 -24.76
CA ASP A 131 -13.82 15.99 -24.40
C ASP A 131 -13.53 16.44 -22.95
N LEU A 132 -13.30 15.49 -22.04
CA LEU A 132 -13.11 15.75 -20.62
C LEU A 132 -11.68 15.39 -20.15
N LYS A 133 -10.84 14.80 -21.00
CA LYS A 133 -9.51 14.31 -20.59
C LYS A 133 -8.58 15.41 -20.07
N ASP A 134 -8.57 16.56 -20.73
CA ASP A 134 -7.65 17.66 -20.39
C ASP A 134 -8.09 18.45 -19.14
N ILE A 135 -9.33 18.26 -18.70
CA ILE A 135 -9.95 19.03 -17.61
C ILE A 135 -10.33 18.17 -16.38
N THR A 136 -10.05 16.86 -16.42
CA THR A 136 -10.35 15.91 -15.34
C THR A 136 -9.09 15.58 -14.52
N SER A 137 -9.24 15.49 -13.19
CA SER A 137 -8.24 14.82 -12.37
C SER A 137 -8.56 13.32 -12.33
N LEU A 138 -7.64 12.47 -12.79
CA LEU A 138 -7.85 11.03 -12.91
C LEU A 138 -7.29 10.25 -11.72
N VAL A 139 -8.08 9.32 -11.19
CA VAL A 139 -7.70 8.39 -10.12
C VAL A 139 -8.11 6.97 -10.51
N ASP A 140 -7.13 6.11 -10.80
CA ASP A 140 -7.36 4.71 -11.20
C ASP A 140 -7.23 3.71 -10.04
N GLU A 141 -8.18 2.77 -9.89
CA GLU A 141 -8.03 1.54 -9.07
C GLU A 141 -6.90 0.62 -9.56
N ASP A 142 -6.59 0.65 -10.87
CA ASP A 142 -5.71 -0.34 -11.53
C ASP A 142 -4.20 -0.18 -11.26
N GLU A 143 -3.75 0.90 -10.59
CA GLU A 143 -2.34 0.99 -10.15
C GLU A 143 -1.97 -0.16 -9.20
N GLN A 144 -2.93 -0.67 -8.40
CA GLN A 144 -2.68 -1.76 -7.46
C GLN A 144 -2.72 -3.15 -8.13
N LYS A 145 -3.56 -3.33 -9.16
CA LYS A 145 -3.68 -4.60 -9.89
C LYS A 145 -2.50 -4.82 -10.85
N ASN A 146 -2.06 -3.77 -11.56
CA ASN A 146 -0.84 -3.83 -12.38
C ASN A 146 0.41 -4.10 -11.54
N THR A 147 0.50 -3.55 -10.32
CA THR A 147 1.62 -3.80 -9.42
C THR A 147 1.62 -5.26 -8.94
N ASN A 148 0.46 -5.83 -8.63
CA ASN A 148 0.33 -7.23 -8.22
C ASN A 148 0.55 -8.22 -9.37
N GLU A 149 0.03 -7.92 -10.57
CA GLU A 149 0.27 -8.75 -11.76
C GLU A 149 1.73 -8.67 -12.22
N MET A 150 2.34 -7.48 -12.15
CA MET A 150 3.77 -7.31 -12.41
C MET A 150 4.63 -7.99 -11.34
N ALA A 151 4.21 -7.96 -10.07
CA ALA A 151 4.86 -8.69 -8.99
C ALA A 151 4.71 -10.20 -9.17
N LEU A 152 3.55 -10.70 -9.62
CA LEU A 152 3.34 -12.10 -9.94
C LEU A 152 4.16 -12.53 -11.16
N LYS A 153 4.13 -11.74 -12.24
CA LYS A 153 4.94 -11.97 -13.45
C LYS A 153 6.43 -11.95 -13.14
N LYS A 154 6.87 -11.04 -12.26
CA LYS A 154 8.25 -10.97 -11.78
C LYS A 154 8.60 -12.17 -10.90
N ALA A 155 7.73 -12.58 -9.98
CA ALA A 155 7.93 -13.77 -9.17
C ALA A 155 8.00 -15.05 -10.02
N ILE A 156 7.10 -15.20 -11.01
CA ILE A 156 7.14 -16.31 -11.97
C ILE A 156 8.43 -16.27 -12.79
N LEU A 157 8.84 -15.10 -13.28
CA LEU A 157 10.09 -14.93 -14.02
C LEU A 157 11.31 -15.27 -13.14
N ASP A 158 11.30 -14.88 -11.87
CA ASP A 158 12.38 -15.18 -10.94
C ASP A 158 12.41 -16.67 -10.59
N ILE A 159 11.26 -17.34 -10.44
CA ILE A 159 11.16 -18.80 -10.31
C ILE A 159 11.70 -19.53 -11.55
N THR A 160 11.34 -19.09 -12.77
CA THR A 160 11.84 -19.72 -14.02
C THR A 160 13.35 -19.56 -14.21
N LYS A 161 13.92 -18.42 -13.78
CA LYS A 161 15.38 -18.21 -13.74
C LYS A 161 16.08 -19.13 -12.74
N ILE A 162 15.44 -19.42 -11.61
CA ILE A 162 15.96 -20.36 -10.59
C ILE A 162 15.96 -21.80 -11.13
N GLU A 163 14.94 -22.20 -11.89
CA GLU A 163 14.82 -23.55 -12.47
C GLU A 163 15.54 -23.75 -13.81
N LYS A 164 16.20 -22.72 -14.37
CA LYS A 164 16.83 -22.72 -15.72
C LYS A 164 15.88 -23.10 -16.87
N ILE A 165 14.61 -22.71 -16.78
CA ILE A 165 13.64 -22.92 -17.85
C ILE A 165 13.56 -21.64 -18.71
N GLU A 166 13.88 -21.73 -20.00
CA GLU A 166 13.73 -20.60 -20.93
C GLU A 166 12.24 -20.39 -21.28
N LEU A 167 11.62 -19.39 -20.65
CA LEU A 167 10.26 -18.94 -20.93
C LEU A 167 10.30 -17.53 -21.53
N ASP A 168 9.90 -17.40 -22.80
CA ASP A 168 9.82 -16.12 -23.52
C ASP A 168 8.67 -15.25 -22.98
N LEU A 169 8.95 -13.96 -22.75
CA LEU A 169 7.96 -12.94 -22.35
C LEU A 169 6.76 -12.86 -23.31
N ALA A 170 6.97 -13.11 -24.60
CA ALA A 170 5.91 -13.14 -25.62
C ALA A 170 4.96 -14.36 -25.50
N LYS A 171 5.36 -15.41 -24.78
CA LYS A 171 4.47 -16.54 -24.46
C LYS A 171 3.60 -16.23 -23.24
N LEU A 172 4.10 -15.45 -22.28
CA LEU A 172 3.35 -15.00 -21.10
C LEU A 172 2.24 -14.00 -21.44
N GLU A 173 2.43 -13.15 -22.44
CA GLU A 173 1.38 -12.23 -22.93
C GLU A 173 0.18 -12.93 -23.58
N LYS A 174 0.33 -14.19 -24.01
CA LYS A 174 -0.74 -14.96 -24.67
C LYS A 174 -1.53 -15.87 -23.74
N ILE A 175 -1.15 -15.98 -22.47
CA ILE A 175 -1.85 -16.81 -21.52
C ILE A 175 -2.90 -15.92 -20.83
N GLU A 176 -4.11 -15.88 -21.39
CA GLU A 176 -5.29 -15.54 -20.59
C GLU A 176 -5.49 -16.69 -19.60
N LEU A 177 -4.94 -16.54 -18.40
CA LEU A 177 -5.24 -17.43 -17.29
C LEU A 177 -6.68 -17.12 -16.85
N ASP A 178 -7.65 -17.83 -17.41
CA ASP A 178 -9.01 -17.79 -16.91
C ASP A 178 -9.02 -18.17 -15.42
N LEU A 179 -9.91 -17.53 -14.65
CA LEU A 179 -10.00 -17.70 -13.20
C LEU A 179 -10.22 -19.17 -12.80
N ASP A 180 -10.90 -19.94 -13.63
CA ASP A 180 -11.14 -21.38 -13.45
C ASP A 180 -9.85 -22.20 -13.50
N SER A 181 -8.93 -21.84 -14.38
CA SER A 181 -7.62 -22.47 -14.53
C SER A 181 -6.72 -22.16 -13.33
N ILE A 182 -6.78 -20.91 -12.83
CA ILE A 182 -6.09 -20.53 -11.60
C ILE A 182 -6.68 -21.29 -10.40
N GLU A 183 -8.00 -21.39 -10.28
CA GLU A 183 -8.65 -22.16 -9.21
C GLU A 183 -8.26 -23.64 -9.24
N ARG A 184 -8.19 -24.26 -10.42
CA ARG A 184 -7.75 -25.65 -10.56
C ARG A 184 -6.30 -25.85 -10.15
N ILE A 185 -5.42 -24.93 -10.52
CA ILE A 185 -4.00 -24.96 -10.12
C ILE A 185 -3.87 -24.78 -8.61
N VAL A 186 -4.57 -23.81 -8.04
CA VAL A 186 -4.60 -23.58 -6.58
C VAL A 186 -5.15 -24.79 -5.85
N GLN A 187 -6.18 -25.45 -6.38
CA GLN A 187 -6.77 -26.64 -5.77
C GLN A 187 -5.81 -27.83 -5.82
N SER A 188 -5.15 -28.07 -6.96
CA SER A 188 -4.11 -29.10 -7.08
C SER A 188 -2.97 -28.86 -6.10
N LEU A 189 -2.50 -27.62 -5.98
CA LEU A 189 -1.45 -27.25 -5.03
C LEU A 189 -1.91 -27.44 -3.58
N LYS A 190 -3.15 -27.07 -3.24
CA LYS A 190 -3.72 -27.33 -1.91
C LYS A 190 -3.79 -28.81 -1.59
N ASP A 191 -4.13 -29.64 -2.57
CA ASP A 191 -4.22 -31.09 -2.39
C ASP A 191 -2.83 -31.74 -2.28
N ASP A 192 -1.83 -31.22 -2.97
CA ASP A 192 -0.44 -31.65 -2.81
C ASP A 192 0.16 -31.17 -1.49
N ILE A 193 -0.14 -29.95 -1.05
CA ILE A 193 0.18 -29.44 0.31
C ILE A 193 -0.49 -30.30 1.39
N LYS A 194 -1.74 -30.74 1.17
CA LYS A 194 -2.44 -31.66 2.07
C LYS A 194 -1.74 -33.02 2.15
N LYS A 195 -1.27 -33.56 1.02
CA LYS A 195 -0.49 -34.81 1.02
C LYS A 195 0.84 -34.67 1.77
N ILE A 196 1.46 -33.49 1.73
CA ILE A 196 2.66 -33.18 2.52
C ILE A 196 2.34 -33.05 4.02
N THR A 197 1.14 -32.55 4.38
CA THR A 197 0.74 -32.28 5.78
C THR A 197 0.04 -33.44 6.50
N VAL A 198 -0.39 -34.50 5.79
CA VAL A 198 -1.11 -35.65 6.39
C VAL A 198 -0.16 -36.73 6.97
N GLY A 199 1.16 -36.55 6.86
CA GLY A 199 2.15 -37.53 7.32
C GLY A 199 2.59 -37.46 8.78
N ASP A 200 2.50 -36.31 9.45
CA ASP A 200 2.95 -36.18 10.84
C ASP A 200 2.09 -35.18 11.61
N LYS A 201 1.90 -35.45 12.90
CA LYS A 201 1.15 -34.61 13.86
C LYS A 201 1.49 -33.12 13.68
N PRO A 202 0.56 -32.18 13.98
CA PRO A 202 0.81 -30.76 13.83
C PRO A 202 1.95 -30.36 14.76
N VAL A 203 3.17 -30.27 14.22
CA VAL A 203 4.28 -29.63 14.87
C VAL A 203 4.03 -28.14 14.70
N GLU A 204 3.87 -27.43 15.82
CA GLU A 204 4.08 -25.97 15.85
C GLU A 204 5.52 -25.71 15.40
N LEU A 205 5.73 -25.58 14.10
CA LEU A 205 6.98 -25.13 13.54
C LEU A 205 7.03 -23.61 13.71
N LYS A 206 7.38 -23.15 14.91
CA LYS A 206 8.21 -21.96 15.00
C LYS A 206 9.62 -22.45 14.69
N PRO A 207 10.22 -22.15 13.54
CA PRO A 207 11.64 -22.35 13.40
C PRO A 207 12.26 -21.25 14.27
N THR A 208 12.52 -21.54 15.54
CA THR A 208 13.35 -20.65 16.35
C THR A 208 14.73 -20.71 15.73
N PHE A 209 15.24 -19.55 15.29
CA PHE A 209 16.64 -19.43 14.90
C PHE A 209 17.49 -19.97 16.06
N GLU A 210 18.18 -21.10 15.84
CA GLU A 210 18.65 -22.01 16.91
C GLU A 210 19.54 -21.34 17.96
N ASP A 211 20.20 -20.24 17.61
CA ASP A 211 21.14 -19.50 18.46
C ASP A 211 20.59 -18.17 19.01
N MET A 212 19.28 -17.98 19.09
CA MET A 212 18.71 -16.83 19.81
C MET A 212 18.70 -17.06 21.32
N VAL A 213 19.05 -16.02 22.09
CA VAL A 213 18.99 -16.00 23.55
C VAL A 213 18.08 -14.88 24.00
N PHE A 214 17.13 -15.19 24.87
CA PHE A 214 16.29 -14.19 25.51
C PHE A 214 17.10 -13.41 26.55
N VAL A 215 17.16 -12.09 26.39
CA VAL A 215 17.78 -11.16 27.32
C VAL A 215 16.69 -10.32 27.97
N LYS A 216 16.66 -10.31 29.30
CA LYS A 216 15.72 -9.50 30.05
C LYS A 216 16.12 -8.03 29.92
N GLY A 217 15.13 -7.18 29.66
CA GLY A 217 15.26 -5.74 29.68
C GLY A 217 15.48 -5.18 31.08
N GLY A 218 15.84 -3.91 31.14
CA GLY A 218 16.14 -3.22 32.39
C GLY A 218 16.54 -1.76 32.16
N LYS A 219 16.95 -1.11 33.24
CA LYS A 219 17.46 0.26 33.19
C LYS A 219 18.92 0.28 33.55
N TYR A 220 19.71 1.02 32.79
CA TYR A 220 21.12 1.24 33.07
C TYR A 220 21.58 2.56 32.50
N GLN A 221 22.75 3.02 32.96
CA GLN A 221 23.42 4.17 32.39
C GLN A 221 24.46 3.67 31.37
N PRO A 222 24.26 3.91 30.06
CA PRO A 222 25.26 3.56 29.03
C PRO A 222 26.55 4.34 29.20
N SER A 223 27.66 3.79 28.71
CA SER A 223 29.00 4.38 28.86
C SER A 223 29.18 5.72 28.12
N PHE A 224 28.31 6.01 27.15
CA PHE A 224 28.37 7.17 26.26
C PHE A 224 27.38 8.29 26.63
N THR A 225 26.63 8.17 27.73
CA THR A 225 25.70 9.19 28.20
C THR A 225 25.58 9.23 29.72
N ASP A 226 25.28 10.41 30.26
CA ASP A 226 25.03 10.60 31.70
C ASP A 226 23.58 10.27 32.09
N GLU A 227 22.73 9.90 31.13
CA GLU A 227 21.33 9.57 31.33
C GLU A 227 21.09 8.06 31.46
N GLU A 228 20.21 7.67 32.38
CA GLU A 228 19.70 6.30 32.44
C GLU A 228 18.78 6.02 31.24
N LYS A 229 18.98 4.86 30.59
CA LYS A 229 18.18 4.37 29.46
C LYS A 229 17.51 3.06 29.82
N GLU A 230 16.35 2.83 29.21
CA GLU A 230 15.57 1.59 29.37
C GLU A 230 15.70 0.72 28.13
N VAL A 231 15.91 -0.58 28.35
CA VAL A 231 16.01 -1.62 27.33
C VAL A 231 14.85 -2.59 27.50
N SER A 232 14.15 -2.91 26.42
CA SER A 232 13.06 -3.90 26.42
C SER A 232 13.59 -5.34 26.52
N ASN A 233 12.70 -6.28 26.85
CA ASN A 233 13.00 -7.71 26.70
C ASN A 233 13.16 -8.05 25.21
N LEU A 234 14.27 -8.69 24.84
CA LEU A 234 14.61 -8.97 23.44
C LEU A 234 15.25 -10.35 23.30
N GLU A 235 15.08 -10.96 22.13
CA GLU A 235 15.86 -12.12 21.72
C GLU A 235 17.06 -11.65 20.90
N VAL A 236 18.26 -12.16 21.20
CA VAL A 236 19.52 -11.70 20.63
C VAL A 236 20.30 -12.90 20.10
N CYS A 237 20.89 -12.77 18.90
CA CYS A 237 21.80 -13.79 18.39
C CYS A 237 22.98 -13.97 19.35
N LYS A 238 23.19 -15.21 19.81
CA LYS A 238 24.29 -15.58 20.72
C LYS A 238 25.67 -15.37 20.09
N TYR A 239 25.77 -15.54 18.78
CA TYR A 239 27.00 -15.44 18.02
C TYR A 239 26.86 -14.39 16.90
N LEU A 240 28.00 -13.86 16.46
CA LEU A 240 28.07 -13.07 15.24
C LEU A 240 27.58 -13.91 14.05
N THR A 241 26.92 -13.28 13.09
CA THR A 241 26.50 -13.92 11.83
C THR A 241 27.68 -14.60 11.16
N THR A 242 27.54 -15.90 10.88
CA THR A 242 28.59 -16.70 10.26
C THR A 242 28.64 -16.52 8.75
N GLN A 243 29.79 -16.78 8.13
CA GLN A 243 29.95 -16.81 6.67
C GLN A 243 29.01 -17.82 6.02
N LYS A 244 28.76 -18.96 6.67
CA LYS A 244 27.80 -19.97 6.24
C LYS A 244 26.38 -19.39 6.13
N LEU A 245 25.87 -18.84 7.22
CA LEU A 245 24.52 -18.29 7.27
C LEU A 245 24.34 -17.14 6.28
N TRP A 246 25.37 -16.29 6.16
CA TRP A 246 25.40 -15.24 5.15
C TRP A 246 25.29 -15.81 3.73
N GLN A 247 26.14 -16.77 3.37
CA GLN A 247 26.15 -17.40 2.04
C GLN A 247 24.83 -18.09 1.73
N GLU A 248 24.19 -18.75 2.71
CA GLU A 248 22.88 -19.39 2.55
C GLU A 248 21.76 -18.40 2.24
N LEU A 249 21.82 -17.18 2.79
CA LEU A 249 20.77 -16.17 2.63
C LEU A 249 21.01 -15.18 1.49
N ILE A 250 22.27 -14.77 1.29
CA ILE A 250 22.67 -13.72 0.34
C ILE A 250 23.21 -14.32 -0.96
N GLY A 251 23.71 -15.55 -0.93
CA GLY A 251 24.24 -16.24 -2.13
C GLY A 251 25.67 -15.84 -2.52
N ASN A 252 26.38 -15.07 -1.69
CA ASN A 252 27.79 -14.71 -1.87
C ASN A 252 28.56 -14.78 -0.55
N ASN A 253 29.88 -14.63 -0.60
CA ASN A 253 30.73 -14.49 0.59
C ASN A 253 31.87 -13.48 0.32
N PRO A 254 31.70 -12.21 0.74
CA PRO A 254 32.71 -11.17 0.58
C PRO A 254 33.89 -11.27 1.56
N ALA A 255 33.88 -12.21 2.51
CA ALA A 255 34.93 -12.30 3.53
C ALA A 255 36.33 -12.45 2.90
N ASN A 256 37.27 -11.65 3.40
CA ASN A 256 38.70 -11.82 3.20
C ASN A 256 39.22 -13.06 3.95
N PHE A 257 38.76 -13.28 5.19
CA PHE A 257 39.23 -14.39 6.03
C PHE A 257 38.43 -15.66 5.81
N LYS A 258 38.72 -16.34 4.69
CA LYS A 258 38.08 -17.60 4.29
C LYS A 258 38.68 -18.83 4.99
N GLY A 259 37.96 -19.95 4.94
CA GLY A 259 38.46 -21.29 5.29
C GLY A 259 37.49 -22.08 6.17
N ASP A 260 37.03 -21.48 7.26
CA ASP A 260 36.01 -22.06 8.15
C ASP A 260 34.71 -21.27 8.00
N GLU A 261 33.65 -21.96 7.58
CA GLU A 261 32.33 -21.37 7.31
C GLU A 261 31.64 -20.84 8.58
N ASN A 262 32.07 -21.28 9.76
CA ASN A 262 31.56 -20.80 11.05
C ASN A 262 32.21 -19.50 11.53
N ARG A 263 33.19 -18.97 10.78
CA ARG A 263 33.77 -17.65 11.08
C ARG A 263 32.72 -16.56 10.90
N PRO A 264 32.82 -15.45 11.64
CA PRO A 264 31.99 -14.28 11.39
C PRO A 264 32.15 -13.79 9.94
N ILE A 265 31.04 -13.37 9.35
CA ILE A 265 31.08 -12.63 8.09
C ILE A 265 31.73 -11.26 8.33
N GLU A 266 32.60 -10.84 7.41
CA GLU A 266 33.20 -9.51 7.39
C GLU A 266 33.31 -8.97 5.96
N TYR A 267 33.83 -7.75 5.81
CA TYR A 267 33.86 -7.02 4.55
C TYR A 267 32.46 -6.72 3.94
N ILE A 268 31.49 -6.47 4.83
CA ILE A 268 30.13 -6.07 4.48
C ILE A 268 29.89 -4.60 4.85
N SER A 269 29.08 -3.91 4.07
CA SER A 269 28.62 -2.57 4.42
C SER A 269 27.50 -2.66 5.47
N TRP A 270 27.23 -1.56 6.15
CA TRP A 270 26.08 -1.46 7.05
C TRP A 270 24.76 -1.75 6.33
N TRP A 271 24.59 -1.24 5.10
CA TRP A 271 23.42 -1.52 4.27
C TRP A 271 23.24 -3.01 3.95
N HIS A 272 24.33 -3.74 3.68
CA HIS A 272 24.25 -5.19 3.47
C HIS A 272 23.79 -5.92 4.74
N ALA A 273 24.18 -5.45 5.93
CA ALA A 273 23.72 -6.03 7.18
C ALA A 273 22.20 -5.83 7.38
N LEU A 274 21.66 -4.67 7.01
CA LEU A 274 20.21 -4.41 7.07
C LEU A 274 19.43 -5.30 6.08
N GLU A 275 19.96 -5.46 4.86
CA GLU A 275 19.38 -6.37 3.86
C GLU A 275 19.37 -7.81 4.39
N PHE A 276 20.47 -8.25 5.00
CA PHE A 276 20.55 -9.57 5.63
C PHE A 276 19.48 -9.75 6.72
N CYS A 277 19.30 -8.77 7.61
CA CYS A 277 18.24 -8.80 8.63
C CYS A 277 16.84 -8.94 8.02
N ASN A 278 16.56 -8.21 6.93
CA ASN A 278 15.28 -8.31 6.23
C ASN A 278 15.07 -9.70 5.60
N ARG A 279 16.06 -10.23 4.87
CA ARG A 279 15.98 -11.57 4.27
C ARG A 279 15.86 -12.67 5.33
N LEU A 280 16.54 -12.51 6.46
CA LEU A 280 16.38 -13.40 7.60
C LEU A 280 14.95 -13.32 8.16
N SER A 281 14.37 -12.12 8.27
CA SER A 281 12.96 -11.95 8.69
C SER A 281 12.02 -12.70 7.75
N GLU A 282 12.18 -12.53 6.44
CA GLU A 282 11.37 -13.20 5.41
C GLU A 282 11.51 -14.73 5.46
N LYS A 283 12.74 -15.26 5.63
CA LYS A 283 13.00 -16.70 5.76
C LYS A 283 12.21 -17.34 6.90
N TYR A 284 11.96 -16.58 7.97
CA TYR A 284 11.23 -17.04 9.15
C TYR A 284 9.77 -16.53 9.21
N GLY A 285 9.27 -15.93 8.11
CA GLY A 285 7.87 -15.46 8.02
C GLY A 285 7.54 -14.22 8.85
N LEU A 286 8.54 -13.42 9.20
CA LEU A 286 8.42 -12.18 9.97
C LEU A 286 8.42 -10.95 9.04
N ARG A 287 7.76 -9.86 9.45
CA ARG A 287 7.83 -8.60 8.69
C ARG A 287 9.23 -7.98 8.73
N PRO A 288 9.81 -7.60 7.58
CA PRO A 288 11.08 -6.87 7.53
C PRO A 288 11.05 -5.56 8.31
N VAL A 289 12.06 -5.33 9.15
CA VAL A 289 12.17 -4.12 9.99
C VAL A 289 12.56 -2.91 9.16
N TYR A 290 13.47 -3.08 8.20
CA TYR A 290 14.04 -1.97 7.45
C TYR A 290 13.32 -1.76 6.12
N ASN A 291 13.01 -0.52 5.79
CA ASN A 291 12.60 -0.12 4.45
C ASN A 291 13.79 0.52 3.73
N LEU A 292 14.33 -0.24 2.76
CA LEU A 292 15.54 0.08 2.03
C LEU A 292 15.26 0.71 0.65
N GLY A 293 14.01 1.10 0.36
CA GLY A 293 13.61 1.60 -0.97
C GLY A 293 14.29 2.91 -1.41
N LYS A 294 14.95 3.61 -0.49
CA LYS A 294 15.71 4.85 -0.73
C LYS A 294 17.16 4.75 -0.23
N SER A 295 17.70 3.54 -0.13
CA SER A 295 19.07 3.32 0.36
C SER A 295 20.14 3.92 -0.56
N ASP A 296 19.85 4.02 -1.86
CA ASP A 296 20.67 4.70 -2.87
C ASP A 296 20.80 6.22 -2.62
N GLN A 297 19.77 6.81 -2.00
CA GLN A 297 19.76 8.19 -1.52
C GLN A 297 20.33 8.33 -0.10
N GLY A 298 20.81 7.22 0.50
CA GLY A 298 21.29 7.17 1.87
C GLY A 298 20.20 7.30 2.94
N LEU A 299 18.92 7.10 2.57
CA LEU A 299 17.78 7.24 3.49
C LEU A 299 17.33 5.87 3.98
N LEU A 300 17.44 5.66 5.30
CA LEU A 300 16.87 4.49 5.99
C LEU A 300 15.52 4.87 6.58
N MET A 301 14.54 3.98 6.43
CA MET A 301 13.25 4.04 7.10
C MET A 301 12.96 2.72 7.83
N ILE A 302 12.12 2.74 8.86
CA ILE A 302 11.73 1.58 9.66
C ILE A 302 10.24 1.29 9.43
N ASN A 303 9.90 0.04 9.12
CA ASN A 303 8.53 -0.45 9.05
C ASN A 303 8.00 -0.73 10.44
N GLN A 304 6.83 -0.19 10.77
CA GLN A 304 6.14 -0.43 12.04
C GLN A 304 5.00 -1.45 11.85
N LEU A 305 4.63 -2.19 12.89
CA LEU A 305 3.57 -3.19 12.83
C LEU A 305 2.18 -2.60 12.53
N ASP A 306 1.98 -1.29 12.79
CA ASP A 306 0.76 -0.55 12.47
C ASP A 306 0.69 -0.07 11.01
N GLY A 307 1.70 -0.43 10.20
CA GLY A 307 1.78 -0.10 8.78
C GLY A 307 2.45 1.26 8.50
N SER A 308 2.77 2.05 9.53
CA SER A 308 3.53 3.29 9.35
C SER A 308 5.00 3.00 8.98
N VAL A 309 5.60 3.94 8.25
CA VAL A 309 7.01 3.89 7.84
C VAL A 309 7.67 5.18 8.30
N VAL A 310 8.61 5.08 9.24
CA VAL A 310 9.14 6.24 9.98
C VAL A 310 10.66 6.28 9.98
N TYR A 311 11.24 7.42 10.29
CA TYR A 311 12.70 7.54 10.42
C TYR A 311 13.21 6.79 11.67
N PRO A 312 14.46 6.28 11.67
CA PRO A 312 15.01 5.51 12.79
C PRO A 312 15.05 6.24 14.14
N ASP A 313 15.14 7.56 14.13
CA ASP A 313 15.19 8.42 15.33
C ASP A 313 13.85 8.55 16.06
N ILE A 314 12.74 8.30 15.36
CA ILE A 314 11.38 8.32 15.90
C ILE A 314 10.69 6.95 15.90
N ALA A 315 11.39 5.90 15.42
CA ALA A 315 10.84 4.55 15.34
C ALA A 315 10.65 3.93 16.73
N ASP A 316 9.48 3.31 16.95
CA ASP A 316 9.28 2.45 18.11
C ASP A 316 9.64 1.02 17.74
N PHE A 317 10.81 0.55 18.20
CA PHE A 317 11.26 -0.82 17.93
C PHE A 317 10.42 -1.89 18.64
N ASN A 318 9.58 -1.53 19.62
CA ASN A 318 8.60 -2.48 20.18
C ASN A 318 7.44 -2.75 19.21
N LYS A 319 7.25 -1.88 18.22
CA LYS A 319 6.35 -2.08 17.09
C LYS A 319 7.11 -2.62 15.87
N THR A 320 8.05 -3.52 16.10
CA THR A 320 8.71 -4.30 15.05
C THR A 320 8.73 -5.78 15.46
N GLU A 321 8.82 -6.70 14.52
CA GLU A 321 8.82 -8.15 14.82
C GLU A 321 9.92 -8.94 14.11
N GLY A 322 10.56 -8.37 13.09
CA GLY A 322 11.63 -9.02 12.34
C GLY A 322 13.01 -8.92 13.01
N PHE A 323 13.98 -9.58 12.40
CA PHE A 323 15.38 -9.44 12.77
C PHE A 323 15.88 -8.03 12.44
N ARG A 324 16.72 -7.50 13.32
CA ARG A 324 17.33 -6.18 13.18
C ARG A 324 18.68 -6.14 13.89
N LEU A 325 19.48 -5.14 13.55
CA LEU A 325 20.63 -4.77 14.35
C LEU A 325 20.16 -4.20 15.70
N PRO A 326 20.90 -4.47 16.79
CA PRO A 326 20.66 -3.81 18.06
C PRO A 326 20.98 -2.31 17.95
N THR A 327 20.27 -1.49 18.70
CA THR A 327 20.70 -0.12 18.96
C THR A 327 22.00 -0.13 19.80
N GLU A 328 22.72 0.99 19.84
CA GLU A 328 23.94 1.08 20.66
C GLU A 328 23.66 0.86 22.16
N VAL A 329 22.49 1.32 22.63
CA VAL A 329 21.98 1.09 23.99
C VAL A 329 21.74 -0.41 24.22
N GLU A 330 21.04 -1.08 23.31
CA GLU A 330 20.78 -2.53 23.42
C GLU A 330 22.09 -3.33 23.37
N TRP A 331 23.00 -2.99 22.46
CA TRP A 331 24.26 -3.70 22.28
C TRP A 331 25.15 -3.63 23.53
N GLU A 332 25.27 -2.45 24.14
CA GLU A 332 26.06 -2.31 25.38
C GLU A 332 25.41 -3.06 26.56
N TRP A 333 24.08 -3.04 26.68
CA TRP A 333 23.34 -3.83 27.67
C TRP A 333 23.64 -5.32 27.53
N PHE A 334 23.59 -5.86 26.30
CA PHE A 334 23.90 -7.26 26.04
C PHE A 334 25.36 -7.60 26.34
N ALA A 335 26.29 -6.72 25.98
CA ALA A 335 27.73 -6.90 26.22
C ALA A 335 28.08 -6.90 27.72
N ARG A 336 27.27 -6.22 28.56
CA ARG A 336 27.40 -6.21 30.02
C ARG A 336 26.77 -7.42 30.71
N GLY A 337 26.00 -8.23 29.97
CA GLY A 337 25.34 -9.43 30.48
C GLY A 337 23.91 -9.21 31.01
N GLY A 338 23.27 -8.09 30.66
CA GLY A 338 22.00 -7.65 31.24
C GLY A 338 22.21 -6.90 32.54
#